data_AF-A0A644V750-F1
#
_entry.id   AF-A0A644V750-F1
#
_cell.length_a   1.000
_cell.length_b   1.000
_cell.length_c   1.000
_cell.angle_alpha   90.00
_cell.angle_beta   90.00
_cell.angle_gamma   90.00
#
_symmetry.space_group_name_H-M   'P 1'
#
loop_
_entity.id
_entity.type
_entity.pdbx_description
1 polymer ?
#
loop_
_entity_poly.entity_id
_entity_poly.type
_entity_poly.pdbx_seq_one_letter_code
_entity_poly.pdbx_strand_id
1 'polypeptide(L)'
;MGTQNYTFLLTTISLFIIANSYRIQAQEKHDGEISHTYLSNQDTTTSDQSAVKDYIGFYQSYISGAKGSGCAMYPSCSNYGLMAFNQRPFFEAMALTADRLIRCSHDQKYYDETYEYGKSSLLDFPPYMKNPDSLVYKSKEYFYTDNLKSFDKKDSTTLFINHLINNSDYIGALSEINRTIFYDKTAGPDIYAKKLICFDALNREEDGVYDFTMNFPDYIKSNPSVIIKAVRLYMDMNNNKEAMDLLNQITEITPDSSLLYKKYVLEGMIHIRTNAYNEAKSSFIKSAQYTDTPSIPATNLEIIKQLSDIKMKKPAVARFLSIIPGAGYIYTKQPQNAVTSLIINSLLAYATYTSIKSENYGVAGLMGVFSLSFYFGNIIGAGNSAKKYNQYQIKQQANRLMYYNQINNF
;
A
#
# COMPACT_ATOMS: atom_id res chain seq x y z
N MET A 1 -27.59 -41.04 -35.29
CA MET A 1 -26.16 -40.63 -35.35
C MET A 1 -25.85 -39.29 -34.67
N GLY A 2 -26.80 -38.63 -33.98
CA GLY A 2 -26.55 -37.33 -33.34
C GLY A 2 -26.24 -37.35 -31.84
N THR A 3 -26.58 -38.42 -31.11
CA THR A 3 -26.49 -38.45 -29.63
C THR A 3 -25.16 -38.99 -29.10
N GLN A 4 -24.42 -39.81 -29.85
CA GLN A 4 -23.12 -40.37 -29.41
C GLN A 4 -21.98 -39.34 -29.44
N ASN A 5 -22.04 -38.32 -30.30
CA ASN A 5 -20.96 -37.33 -30.43
C ASN A 5 -20.93 -36.31 -29.28
N TYR A 6 -22.08 -35.98 -28.68
CA TYR A 6 -22.13 -35.07 -27.53
C TYR A 6 -21.66 -35.73 -26.24
N THR A 7 -21.96 -37.01 -26.05
CA THR A 7 -21.47 -37.77 -24.89
C THR A 7 -19.96 -37.93 -24.96
N PHE A 8 -19.40 -38.17 -26.16
CA PHE A 8 -17.96 -38.29 -26.36
C PHE A 8 -17.22 -36.97 -26.10
N LEU A 9 -17.76 -35.83 -26.57
CA LEU A 9 -17.19 -34.50 -26.33
C LEU A 9 -17.25 -34.07 -24.86
N LEU A 10 -18.35 -34.38 -24.16
CA LEU A 10 -18.50 -34.12 -22.73
C LEU A 10 -17.60 -35.03 -21.89
N THR A 11 -17.42 -36.30 -22.28
CA THR A 11 -16.49 -37.21 -21.61
C THR A 11 -15.03 -36.84 -21.88
N THR A 12 -14.66 -36.36 -23.07
CA THR A 12 -13.28 -35.93 -23.34
C THR A 12 -12.94 -34.63 -22.63
N ILE A 13 -13.88 -33.69 -22.50
CA ILE A 13 -13.71 -32.48 -21.66
C ILE A 13 -13.61 -32.89 -20.17
N SER A 14 -14.44 -33.83 -19.71
CA SER A 14 -14.40 -34.30 -18.32
C SER A 14 -13.13 -35.11 -17.99
N LEU A 15 -12.63 -35.93 -18.93
CA LEU A 15 -11.38 -36.68 -18.77
C LEU A 15 -10.14 -35.77 -18.87
N PHE A 16 -10.20 -34.66 -19.62
CA PHE A 16 -9.14 -33.64 -19.62
C PHE A 16 -9.07 -32.89 -18.28
N ILE A 17 -10.21 -32.67 -17.63
CA ILE A 17 -10.29 -32.05 -16.30
C ILE A 17 -9.75 -33.00 -15.22
N ILE A 18 -10.01 -34.31 -15.32
CA ILE A 18 -9.57 -35.30 -14.33
C ILE A 18 -8.07 -35.64 -14.48
N ALA A 19 -7.52 -35.67 -15.70
CA ALA A 19 -6.12 -36.05 -15.95
C ALA A 19 -5.09 -34.95 -15.63
N ASN A 20 -5.53 -33.70 -15.39
CA ASN A 20 -4.66 -32.57 -15.04
C ASN A 20 -4.74 -32.18 -13.56
N SER A 21 -5.20 -33.09 -12.71
CA SER A 21 -5.23 -32.94 -11.25
C SER A 21 -3.85 -33.07 -10.57
N TYR A 22 -2.76 -32.87 -11.33
CA TYR A 22 -1.45 -32.62 -10.74
C TYR A 22 -1.55 -31.33 -9.95
N ARG A 23 -1.45 -31.48 -8.63
CA ARG A 23 -1.41 -30.44 -7.59
C ARG A 23 -0.97 -29.09 -8.17
N ILE A 24 -1.95 -28.26 -8.51
CA ILE A 24 -1.73 -26.83 -8.76
C ILE A 24 -1.39 -26.24 -7.39
N GLN A 25 -0.12 -26.37 -6.99
CA GLN A 25 0.49 -25.39 -6.08
C GLN A 25 0.14 -24.03 -6.70
N ALA A 26 -0.46 -23.15 -5.89
CA ALA A 26 -0.87 -21.82 -6.32
C ALA A 26 0.39 -20.98 -6.59
N GLN A 27 1.09 -21.30 -7.68
CA GLN A 27 2.28 -20.60 -8.11
C GLN A 27 1.79 -19.44 -8.97
N GLU A 28 2.00 -18.23 -8.46
CA GLU A 28 1.56 -17.02 -9.12
C GLU A 28 2.15 -16.94 -10.53
N LYS A 29 1.27 -16.95 -11.53
CA LYS A 29 1.63 -16.58 -12.91
C LYS A 29 1.06 -15.21 -13.24
N HIS A 30 1.93 -14.28 -13.61
CA HIS A 30 1.54 -13.04 -14.26
C HIS A 30 2.25 -12.97 -15.61
N ASP A 31 1.57 -12.49 -16.64
CA ASP A 31 2.15 -12.30 -17.97
C ASP A 31 2.79 -13.56 -18.60
N GLY A 32 2.39 -14.76 -18.13
CA GLY A 32 2.94 -16.04 -18.61
C GLY A 32 4.19 -16.52 -17.87
N GLU A 33 4.73 -15.73 -16.93
CA GLU A 33 5.89 -16.08 -16.13
C GLU A 33 5.49 -16.48 -14.71
N ILE A 34 6.22 -17.44 -14.14
CA ILE A 34 6.12 -17.79 -12.72
C ILE A 34 6.81 -16.69 -11.91
N SER A 35 6.10 -16.13 -10.94
CA SER A 35 6.61 -15.08 -10.07
C SER A 35 6.79 -15.59 -8.66
N HIS A 36 7.98 -15.36 -8.08
CA HIS A 36 8.26 -15.61 -6.67
C HIS A 36 7.86 -14.37 -5.87
N THR A 37 6.58 -14.28 -5.53
CA THR A 37 5.97 -13.11 -4.92
C THR A 37 5.59 -13.37 -3.47
N TYR A 38 5.26 -12.31 -2.74
CA TYR A 38 4.64 -12.39 -1.41
C TYR A 38 3.51 -13.43 -1.29
N LEU A 39 2.69 -13.59 -2.33
CA LEU A 39 1.56 -14.54 -2.34
C LEU A 39 2.01 -16.01 -2.38
N SER A 40 3.19 -16.31 -2.92
CA SER A 40 3.74 -17.67 -2.95
C SER A 40 4.17 -18.18 -1.56
N ASN A 41 4.40 -17.29 -0.60
CA ASN A 41 4.90 -17.62 0.74
C ASN A 41 3.78 -17.81 1.78
N GLN A 42 2.55 -17.37 1.49
CA GLN A 42 1.40 -17.70 2.33
C GLN A 42 0.80 -19.01 1.82
N ASP A 43 1.08 -20.11 2.51
CA ASP A 43 0.46 -21.41 2.30
C ASP A 43 -1.06 -21.24 2.21
N THR A 44 -1.57 -21.27 0.99
CA THR A 44 -3.00 -21.32 0.71
C THR A 44 -3.46 -22.75 0.99
N THR A 45 -3.56 -23.11 2.27
CA THR A 45 -4.41 -24.23 2.70
C THR A 45 -5.86 -23.83 2.45
N THR A 46 -6.30 -23.96 1.21
CA THR A 46 -7.65 -23.58 0.76
C THR A 46 -8.54 -24.81 0.68
N SER A 47 -9.78 -24.63 1.12
CA SER A 47 -10.87 -25.58 0.96
C SER A 47 -11.20 -25.86 -0.52
N ASP A 48 -11.76 -27.04 -0.76
CA ASP A 48 -12.10 -27.63 -2.06
C ASP A 48 -13.12 -26.81 -2.88
N GLN A 49 -12.66 -25.82 -3.66
CA GLN A 49 -13.38 -25.39 -4.86
C GLN A 49 -12.49 -25.57 -6.10
N SER A 50 -12.46 -26.79 -6.65
CA SER A 50 -11.58 -27.13 -7.77
C SER A 50 -11.90 -26.35 -9.04
N ALA A 51 -13.18 -26.25 -9.44
CA ALA A 51 -13.52 -25.75 -10.78
C ALA A 51 -13.08 -24.31 -11.06
N VAL A 52 -13.31 -23.36 -10.15
CA VAL A 52 -12.91 -21.95 -10.37
C VAL A 52 -11.39 -21.81 -10.40
N LYS A 53 -10.69 -22.54 -9.51
CA LYS A 53 -9.23 -22.59 -9.49
C LYS A 53 -8.69 -23.21 -10.79
N ASP A 54 -9.35 -24.24 -11.30
CA ASP A 54 -8.99 -24.90 -12.56
C ASP A 54 -9.15 -23.94 -13.75
N TYR A 55 -10.26 -23.19 -13.83
CA TYR A 55 -10.48 -22.20 -14.90
C TYR A 55 -9.50 -21.03 -14.84
N ILE A 56 -9.25 -20.46 -13.65
CA ILE A 56 -8.29 -19.36 -13.51
C ILE A 56 -6.86 -19.86 -13.75
N GLY A 57 -6.52 -21.06 -13.27
CA GLY A 57 -5.24 -21.71 -13.51
C GLY A 57 -4.99 -22.01 -14.99
N PHE A 58 -6.04 -22.40 -15.72
CA PHE A 58 -5.99 -22.54 -17.18
C PHE A 58 -5.70 -21.20 -17.86
N TYR A 59 -6.45 -20.14 -17.50
CA TYR A 59 -6.19 -18.79 -18.02
C TYR A 59 -4.74 -18.35 -17.75
N GLN A 60 -4.26 -18.54 -16.53
CA GLN A 60 -2.90 -18.20 -16.10
C GLN A 60 -1.82 -19.01 -16.82
N SER A 61 -2.11 -20.25 -17.20
CA SER A 61 -1.11 -21.13 -17.85
C SER A 61 -1.07 -20.99 -19.36
N TYR A 62 -2.19 -20.64 -20.00
CA TYR A 62 -2.32 -20.71 -21.46
C TYR A 62 -2.71 -19.40 -22.13
N ILE A 63 -3.28 -18.43 -21.40
CA ILE A 63 -3.84 -17.21 -22.00
C ILE A 63 -3.11 -15.95 -21.53
N SER A 64 -2.73 -15.86 -20.25
CA SER A 64 -2.19 -14.61 -19.68
C SER A 64 -0.91 -14.12 -20.36
N GLY A 65 -0.09 -15.01 -20.92
CA GLY A 65 1.14 -14.66 -21.64
C GLY A 65 0.91 -14.02 -23.01
N ALA A 66 -0.29 -14.15 -23.60
CA ALA A 66 -0.60 -13.60 -24.92
C ALA A 66 -0.72 -12.06 -24.93
N LYS A 67 -0.77 -11.42 -23.75
CA LYS A 67 -1.00 -9.99 -23.63
C LYS A 67 0.22 -9.13 -23.97
N GLY A 68 1.43 -9.70 -24.01
CA GLY A 68 2.70 -9.08 -24.42
C GLY A 68 3.17 -7.87 -23.58
N SER A 69 2.28 -7.30 -22.77
CA SER A 69 2.50 -6.19 -21.86
C SER A 69 2.32 -6.66 -20.44
N GLY A 70 3.14 -6.10 -19.55
CA GLY A 70 3.09 -6.45 -18.15
C GLY A 70 1.76 -6.09 -17.48
N CYS A 71 1.25 -6.96 -16.61
CA CYS A 71 0.14 -6.65 -15.70
C CYS A 71 0.45 -5.38 -14.90
N ALA A 72 -0.46 -4.39 -14.96
CA ALA A 72 -0.32 -3.10 -14.28
C ALA A 72 -0.76 -3.16 -12.80
N MET A 73 -1.25 -4.31 -12.33
CA MET A 73 -1.99 -4.48 -11.10
C MET A 73 -1.29 -5.53 -10.23
N TYR A 74 -1.10 -5.24 -8.94
CA TYR A 74 -0.64 -6.21 -7.95
C TYR A 74 -1.68 -6.35 -6.81
N PRO A 75 -2.12 -7.57 -6.48
CA PRO A 75 -1.99 -8.76 -7.32
C PRO A 75 -2.71 -8.56 -8.66
N SER A 76 -2.33 -9.38 -9.64
CA SER A 76 -2.98 -9.43 -10.95
C SER A 76 -4.49 -9.69 -10.81
N CYS A 77 -5.29 -9.34 -11.83
CA CYS A 77 -6.75 -9.53 -11.75
C CYS A 77 -7.15 -11.01 -11.55
N SER A 78 -6.39 -11.95 -12.11
CA SER A 78 -6.61 -13.39 -11.92
C SER A 78 -6.28 -13.83 -10.50
N ASN A 79 -5.17 -13.37 -9.92
CA ASN A 79 -4.81 -13.67 -8.53
C ASN A 79 -5.76 -13.00 -7.53
N TYR A 80 -6.16 -11.75 -7.77
CA TYR A 80 -7.22 -11.11 -7.03
C TYR A 80 -8.50 -11.95 -7.04
N GLY A 81 -8.88 -12.48 -8.21
CA GLY A 81 -10.02 -13.38 -8.35
C GLY A 81 -9.87 -14.65 -7.51
N LEU A 82 -8.72 -15.34 -7.59
CA LEU A 82 -8.44 -16.51 -6.76
C LEU A 82 -8.59 -16.19 -5.26
N MET A 83 -8.03 -15.08 -4.80
CA MET A 83 -8.16 -14.64 -3.41
C MET A 83 -9.63 -14.41 -3.03
N ALA A 84 -10.40 -13.76 -3.91
CA ALA A 84 -11.82 -13.53 -3.70
C ALA A 84 -12.62 -14.83 -3.62
N PHE A 85 -12.45 -15.76 -4.57
CA PHE A 85 -13.16 -17.04 -4.59
C PHE A 85 -12.77 -17.98 -3.44
N ASN A 86 -11.54 -17.88 -2.94
CA ASN A 86 -11.09 -18.66 -1.79
C ASN A 86 -11.68 -18.17 -0.46
N GLN A 87 -12.03 -16.90 -0.35
CA GLN A 87 -12.40 -16.28 0.94
C GLN A 87 -13.84 -15.77 1.00
N ARG A 88 -14.56 -15.71 -0.12
CA ARG A 88 -15.91 -15.15 -0.21
C ARG A 88 -16.87 -16.08 -0.96
N PRO A 89 -18.18 -16.02 -0.66
CA PRO A 89 -19.19 -16.73 -1.43
C PRO A 89 -19.11 -16.42 -2.92
N PHE A 90 -19.44 -17.40 -3.77
CA PHE A 90 -19.29 -17.33 -5.23
C PHE A 90 -19.78 -16.03 -5.86
N PHE A 91 -21.00 -15.58 -5.55
CA PHE A 91 -21.56 -14.36 -6.14
C PHE A 91 -20.89 -13.07 -5.65
N GLU A 92 -20.44 -13.04 -4.40
CA GLU A 92 -19.66 -11.92 -3.88
C GLU A 92 -18.27 -11.87 -4.55
N ALA A 93 -17.62 -13.02 -4.68
CA ALA A 93 -16.33 -13.14 -5.37
C ALA A 93 -16.42 -12.75 -6.86
N MET A 94 -17.51 -13.13 -7.54
CA MET A 94 -17.81 -12.69 -8.92
C MET A 94 -17.92 -11.16 -9.00
N ALA A 95 -18.69 -10.53 -8.10
CA ALA A 95 -18.87 -9.08 -8.10
C ALA A 95 -17.56 -8.33 -7.78
N LEU A 96 -16.77 -8.82 -6.83
CA LEU A 96 -15.45 -8.26 -6.48
C LEU A 96 -14.45 -8.39 -7.63
N THR A 97 -14.43 -9.55 -8.30
CA THR A 97 -13.56 -9.77 -9.47
C THR A 97 -13.99 -8.88 -10.63
N ALA A 98 -15.29 -8.73 -10.87
CA ALA A 98 -15.82 -7.83 -11.89
C ALA A 98 -15.50 -6.36 -11.60
N ASP A 99 -15.62 -5.91 -10.35
CA ASP A 99 -15.13 -4.61 -9.89
C ASP A 99 -13.65 -4.40 -10.22
N ARG A 100 -12.80 -5.37 -9.85
CA ARG A 100 -11.37 -5.31 -10.13
C ARG A 100 -11.08 -5.18 -11.63
N LEU A 101 -11.82 -5.89 -12.48
CA LEU A 101 -11.69 -5.79 -13.94
C LEU A 101 -12.11 -4.41 -14.48
N ILE A 102 -13.18 -3.80 -13.95
CA ILE A 102 -13.60 -2.44 -14.33
C ILE A 102 -12.48 -1.43 -14.03
N ARG A 103 -11.79 -1.60 -12.89
CA ARG A 103 -10.78 -0.65 -12.42
C ARG A 103 -9.35 -0.94 -12.89
N CYS A 104 -9.14 -2.06 -13.58
CA CYS A 104 -7.81 -2.50 -13.98
C CYS A 104 -7.11 -1.46 -14.85
N SER A 105 -5.91 -1.02 -14.43
CA SER A 105 -5.04 -0.06 -15.12
C SER A 105 -5.55 1.38 -15.21
N HIS A 106 -6.50 1.77 -14.35
CA HIS A 106 -7.11 3.10 -14.37
C HIS A 106 -6.88 3.87 -13.07
N ASP A 107 -6.94 5.20 -13.18
CA ASP A 107 -6.96 6.15 -12.08
C ASP A 107 -5.80 5.97 -11.07
N GLN A 108 -4.58 5.83 -11.62
CA GLN A 108 -3.36 5.39 -10.91
C GLN A 108 -3.05 6.15 -9.61
N LYS A 109 -3.30 7.45 -9.58
CA LYS A 109 -3.05 8.33 -8.42
C LYS A 109 -3.74 7.90 -7.12
N TYR A 110 -4.77 7.05 -7.18
CA TYR A 110 -5.49 6.56 -6.00
C TYR A 110 -4.94 5.23 -5.45
N TYR A 111 -3.83 4.75 -5.99
CA TYR A 111 -3.21 3.49 -5.59
C TYR A 111 -1.79 3.75 -5.09
N ASP A 112 -1.36 2.92 -4.14
CA ASP A 112 0.06 2.76 -3.86
C ASP A 112 0.70 1.92 -4.97
N GLU A 113 1.99 2.08 -5.19
CA GLU A 113 2.74 1.29 -6.18
C GLU A 113 3.54 0.19 -5.49
N THR A 114 3.90 -0.84 -6.24
CA THR A 114 4.80 -1.92 -5.81
C THR A 114 5.67 -2.38 -6.97
N TYR A 115 6.84 -2.96 -6.67
CA TYR A 115 7.79 -3.47 -7.66
C TYR A 115 8.01 -4.99 -7.59
N GLU A 116 7.14 -5.71 -6.87
CA GLU A 116 7.22 -7.18 -6.69
C GLU A 116 7.31 -7.97 -8.00
N TYR A 117 6.69 -7.49 -9.07
CA TYR A 117 6.78 -8.10 -10.40
C TYR A 117 8.01 -7.64 -11.22
N GLY A 118 9.02 -7.03 -10.58
CA GLY A 118 10.19 -6.44 -11.25
C GLY A 118 9.89 -5.13 -12.01
N LYS A 119 8.68 -4.57 -11.85
CA LYS A 119 8.19 -3.35 -12.51
C LYS A 119 7.14 -2.67 -11.62
N SER A 120 6.91 -1.38 -11.82
CA SER A 120 5.83 -0.67 -11.11
C SER A 120 4.47 -1.28 -11.46
N SER A 121 3.73 -1.62 -10.41
CA SER A 121 2.39 -2.20 -10.45
C SER A 121 1.53 -1.54 -9.36
N LEU A 122 0.23 -1.34 -9.62
CA LEU A 122 -0.66 -0.71 -8.64
C LEU A 122 -1.14 -1.72 -7.60
N LEU A 123 -0.86 -1.45 -6.34
CA LEU A 123 -1.18 -2.29 -5.18
C LEU A 123 -2.65 -2.15 -4.77
N ASP A 124 -3.42 -3.22 -4.91
CA ASP A 124 -4.85 -3.24 -4.61
C ASP A 124 -5.35 -4.66 -4.30
N PHE A 125 -5.26 -5.02 -3.03
CA PHE A 125 -5.84 -6.25 -2.50
C PHE A 125 -7.37 -6.14 -2.40
N PRO A 126 -8.09 -7.27 -2.32
CA PRO A 126 -9.51 -7.27 -2.03
C PRO A 126 -9.89 -6.40 -0.83
N PRO A 127 -11.03 -5.68 -0.86
CA PRO A 127 -11.35 -4.60 0.08
C PRO A 127 -11.55 -5.03 1.54
N TYR A 128 -11.59 -6.34 1.79
CA TYR A 128 -11.67 -6.93 3.13
C TYR A 128 -10.28 -7.30 3.69
N MET A 129 -9.21 -7.09 2.92
CA MET A 129 -7.82 -7.20 3.37
C MET A 129 -7.17 -5.81 3.32
N LYS A 130 -6.26 -5.55 4.25
CA LYS A 130 -5.37 -4.38 4.17
C LYS A 130 -4.26 -4.71 3.17
N ASN A 131 -3.88 -3.76 2.32
CA ASN A 131 -2.65 -3.87 1.55
C ASN A 131 -1.47 -4.06 2.54
N PRO A 132 -0.60 -5.06 2.35
CA PRO A 132 0.58 -5.20 3.18
C PRO A 132 1.51 -4.00 3.00
N ASP A 133 1.88 -3.36 4.11
CA ASP A 133 2.73 -2.16 4.09
C ASP A 133 4.12 -2.46 3.50
N SER A 134 4.61 -3.69 3.66
CA SER A 134 5.89 -4.17 3.10
C SER A 134 5.94 -4.19 1.57
N LEU A 135 4.78 -4.21 0.90
CA LEU A 135 4.70 -4.22 -0.56
C LEU A 135 4.59 -2.80 -1.13
N VAL A 136 4.31 -1.80 -0.29
CA VAL A 136 4.21 -0.41 -0.73
C VAL A 136 5.60 0.07 -1.10
N TYR A 137 5.79 0.43 -2.36
CA TYR A 137 7.01 1.08 -2.83
C TYR A 137 7.15 2.44 -2.15
N LYS A 138 8.23 2.58 -1.37
CA LYS A 138 8.69 3.85 -0.84
C LYS A 138 9.78 4.37 -1.77
N SER A 139 9.57 5.56 -2.35
CA SER A 139 10.61 6.20 -3.16
C SER A 139 11.87 6.39 -2.32
N LYS A 140 13.07 6.22 -2.90
CA LYS A 140 14.33 6.48 -2.20
C LYS A 140 14.32 7.88 -1.59
N GLU A 141 14.17 7.93 -0.28
CA GLU A 141 14.43 9.12 0.49
C GLU A 141 15.94 9.20 0.69
N TYR A 142 16.53 10.35 0.38
CA TYR A 142 17.93 10.59 0.65
C TYR A 142 18.02 11.08 2.09
N PHE A 143 18.66 10.28 2.93
CA PHE A 143 18.92 10.64 4.31
C PHE A 143 20.32 11.24 4.39
N TYR A 144 20.42 12.41 5.01
CA TYR A 144 21.68 13.11 5.19
C TYR A 144 21.97 13.30 6.66
N THR A 145 23.24 13.45 6.98
CA THR A 145 23.75 13.89 8.27
C THR A 145 24.70 15.06 8.05
N ASP A 146 25.03 15.78 9.13
CA ASP A 146 25.83 17.00 9.06
C ASP A 146 27.10 16.85 8.20
N ASN A 147 27.27 17.77 7.25
CA ASN A 147 28.51 17.96 6.50
C ASN A 147 29.54 18.66 7.41
N LEU A 148 30.08 17.91 8.37
CA LEU A 148 31.12 18.39 9.26
C LEU A 148 32.37 18.74 8.45
N LYS A 149 32.75 20.02 8.43
CA LYS A 149 34.01 20.45 7.81
C LYS A 149 35.17 19.91 8.65
N SER A 150 36.08 19.17 8.01
CA SER A 150 37.35 18.73 8.59
C SER A 150 38.21 19.95 8.92
N PHE A 151 38.08 20.49 10.13
CA PHE A 151 38.98 21.56 10.57
C PHE A 151 40.16 21.06 11.41
N ASP A 152 40.13 19.85 12.03
CA ASP A 152 41.32 19.39 12.76
C ASP A 152 41.42 17.90 13.19
N LYS A 153 40.65 16.96 12.63
CA LYS A 153 40.80 15.53 12.97
C LYS A 153 40.87 14.66 11.73
N LYS A 154 42.09 14.20 11.44
CA LYS A 154 42.44 13.36 10.27
C LYS A 154 41.82 11.95 10.32
N ASP A 155 41.25 11.51 11.45
CA ASP A 155 40.62 10.20 11.63
C ASP A 155 39.42 10.28 12.60
N SER A 156 38.29 10.86 12.18
CA SER A 156 37.06 10.76 12.96
C SER A 156 36.14 9.72 12.32
N THR A 157 35.93 8.60 13.01
CA THR A 157 35.00 7.54 12.59
C THR A 157 33.60 8.10 12.32
N THR A 158 33.15 9.09 13.09
CA THR A 158 31.88 9.80 12.85
C THR A 158 31.87 10.55 11.52
N LEU A 159 32.98 11.15 11.08
CA LEU A 159 33.06 11.80 9.76
C LEU A 159 32.94 10.78 8.63
N PHE A 160 33.58 9.62 8.78
CA PHE A 160 33.49 8.56 7.78
C PHE A 160 32.08 7.97 7.70
N ILE A 161 31.44 7.70 8.85
CA ILE A 161 30.03 7.29 8.89
C ILE A 161 29.15 8.34 8.19
N ASN A 162 29.36 9.63 8.46
CA ASN A 162 28.60 10.69 7.81
C ASN A 162 28.81 10.70 6.29
N HIS A 163 30.06 10.51 5.83
CA HIS A 163 30.37 10.41 4.41
C HIS A 163 29.65 9.25 3.73
N LEU A 164 29.63 8.07 4.37
CA LEU A 164 28.94 6.89 3.84
C LEU A 164 27.42 7.13 3.74
N ILE A 165 26.80 7.67 4.79
CA ILE A 165 25.37 8.01 4.80
C ILE A 165 25.05 9.03 3.70
N ASN A 166 25.82 10.12 3.61
CA ASN A 166 25.60 11.17 2.61
C ASN A 166 25.82 10.68 1.17
N ASN A 167 26.59 9.62 0.98
CA ASN A 167 26.76 8.92 -0.31
C ASN A 167 25.76 7.77 -0.52
N SER A 168 24.76 7.61 0.35
CA SER A 168 23.76 6.54 0.33
C SER A 168 24.32 5.12 0.49
N ASP A 169 25.55 4.97 0.98
CA ASP A 169 26.11 3.66 1.36
C ASP A 169 25.71 3.32 2.81
N TYR A 170 24.43 3.03 3.01
CA TYR A 170 23.86 2.75 4.32
C TYR A 170 24.33 1.41 4.90
N ILE A 171 24.66 0.43 4.04
CA ILE A 171 25.20 -0.87 4.47
C ILE A 171 26.64 -0.71 4.98
N GLY A 172 27.46 0.04 4.25
CA GLY A 172 28.80 0.42 4.70
C GLY A 172 28.75 1.22 6.00
N ALA A 173 27.85 2.21 6.08
CA ALA A 173 27.65 3.00 7.30
C ALA A 173 27.25 2.13 8.50
N LEU A 174 26.30 1.19 8.33
CA LEU A 174 25.92 0.25 9.40
C LEU A 174 27.09 -0.61 9.85
N SER A 175 27.93 -1.07 8.92
CA SER A 175 29.10 -1.88 9.23
C SER A 175 30.09 -1.09 10.10
N GLU A 176 30.36 0.16 9.74
CA GLU A 176 31.23 1.05 10.52
C GLU A 176 30.63 1.46 11.87
N ILE A 177 29.33 1.70 11.93
CA ILE A 177 28.60 1.96 13.18
C ILE A 177 28.69 0.76 14.12
N ASN A 178 28.43 -0.45 13.61
CA ASN A 178 28.52 -1.68 14.40
C ASN A 178 29.94 -1.92 14.91
N ARG A 179 30.94 -1.68 14.06
CA ARG A 179 32.36 -1.74 14.44
C ARG A 179 32.66 -0.74 15.56
N THR A 180 32.16 0.49 15.45
CA THR A 180 32.34 1.55 16.45
C THR A 180 31.73 1.14 17.78
N ILE A 181 30.47 0.72 17.80
CA ILE A 181 29.77 0.29 19.03
C ILE A 181 30.43 -0.93 19.66
N PHE A 182 30.96 -1.85 18.85
CA PHE A 182 31.64 -3.06 19.34
C PHE A 182 32.93 -2.74 20.09
N TYR A 183 33.77 -1.87 19.54
CA TYR A 183 35.07 -1.50 20.14
C TYR A 183 34.95 -0.40 21.20
N ASP A 184 34.05 0.55 21.00
CA ASP A 184 33.77 1.65 21.92
C ASP A 184 32.34 1.52 22.47
N LYS A 185 32.21 0.83 23.61
CA LYS A 185 30.95 0.70 24.33
C LYS A 185 30.45 2.01 24.95
N THR A 186 31.22 3.11 24.84
CA THR A 186 30.84 4.45 25.31
C THR A 186 30.33 5.34 24.17
N ALA A 187 30.11 4.77 22.98
CA ALA A 187 29.54 5.48 21.84
C ALA A 187 28.29 6.30 22.25
N GLY A 188 28.29 7.57 21.86
CA GLY A 188 27.23 8.51 22.22
C GLY A 188 25.93 8.30 21.43
N PRO A 189 24.84 8.98 21.82
CA PRO A 189 23.52 8.88 21.18
C PRO A 189 23.50 9.14 19.67
N ASP A 190 24.39 9.99 19.18
CA ASP A 190 24.53 10.33 17.75
C ASP A 190 24.80 9.09 16.87
N ILE A 191 25.66 8.17 17.31
CA ILE A 191 25.99 6.95 16.56
C ILE A 191 24.78 6.02 16.48
N TYR A 192 24.04 5.88 17.57
CA TYR A 192 22.82 5.08 17.63
C TYR A 192 21.69 5.69 16.79
N ALA A 193 21.53 7.02 16.81
CA ALA A 193 20.58 7.71 15.94
C ALA A 193 20.89 7.49 14.44
N LYS A 194 22.18 7.53 14.06
CA LYS A 194 22.64 7.20 12.69
C LYS A 194 22.36 5.75 12.32
N LYS A 195 22.46 4.83 13.28
CA LYS A 195 22.08 3.42 13.06
C LYS A 195 20.62 3.29 12.66
N LEU A 196 19.71 3.96 13.39
CA LEU A 196 18.28 3.96 13.09
C LEU A 196 17.97 4.62 11.74
N ILE A 197 18.66 5.70 11.38
CA ILE A 197 18.56 6.30 10.04
C ILE A 197 18.93 5.28 8.95
N CYS A 198 20.00 4.51 9.14
CA CYS A 198 20.40 3.53 8.13
C CYS A 198 19.40 2.38 8.00
N PHE A 199 18.77 1.94 9.11
CA PHE A 199 17.68 0.96 9.04
C PHE A 199 16.48 1.50 8.26
N ASP A 200 16.08 2.75 8.52
CA ASP A 200 15.02 3.43 7.78
C ASP A 200 15.34 3.50 6.27
N ALA A 201 16.55 3.96 5.95
CA ALA A 201 17.03 4.10 4.58
C ALA A 201 17.09 2.79 3.78
N LEU A 202 17.16 1.65 4.48
CA LEU A 202 17.18 0.32 3.89
C LEU A 202 15.80 -0.35 3.87
N ASN A 203 14.72 0.33 4.31
CA ASN A 203 13.40 -0.24 4.55
C ASN A 203 13.47 -1.49 5.47
N ARG A 204 14.26 -1.38 6.55
CA ARG A 204 14.46 -2.41 7.57
C ARG A 204 13.98 -1.90 8.93
N GLU A 205 12.78 -1.33 8.97
CA GLU A 205 12.21 -0.68 10.14
C GLU A 205 12.01 -1.67 11.30
N GLU A 206 11.59 -2.91 11.00
CA GLU A 206 11.44 -3.99 11.99
C GLU A 206 12.77 -4.32 12.67
N ASP A 207 13.85 -4.46 11.90
CA ASP A 207 15.19 -4.70 12.44
C ASP A 207 15.68 -3.53 13.28
N GLY A 208 15.42 -2.30 12.83
CA GLY A 208 15.79 -1.09 13.57
C GLY A 208 15.05 -0.96 14.90
N VAL A 209 13.76 -1.28 14.94
CA VAL A 209 12.98 -1.31 16.17
C VAL A 209 13.40 -2.45 17.10
N TYR A 210 13.69 -3.64 16.55
CA TYR A 210 14.23 -4.75 17.33
C TYR A 210 15.56 -4.36 18.00
N ASP A 211 16.49 -3.78 17.23
CA ASP A 211 17.81 -3.38 17.73
C ASP A 211 17.69 -2.25 18.77
N PHE A 212 16.82 -1.27 18.54
CA PHE A 212 16.49 -0.21 19.50
C PHE A 212 15.94 -0.76 20.81
N THR A 213 15.03 -1.73 20.76
CA THR A 213 14.36 -2.25 21.96
C THR A 213 15.23 -3.22 22.75
N MET A 214 15.97 -4.10 22.06
CA MET A 214 16.67 -5.23 22.67
C MET A 214 18.15 -4.94 22.95
N ASN A 215 18.82 -4.16 22.10
CA ASN A 215 20.28 -4.05 22.12
C ASN A 215 20.80 -2.68 22.55
N PHE A 216 19.99 -1.61 22.43
CA PHE A 216 20.44 -0.27 22.82
C PHE A 216 20.47 -0.14 24.37
N PRO A 217 21.52 0.48 24.95
CA PRO A 217 21.56 0.78 26.38
C PRO A 217 20.39 1.67 26.82
N ASP A 218 19.91 1.52 28.07
CA ASP A 218 18.77 2.30 28.58
C ASP A 218 18.98 3.82 28.50
N TYR A 219 20.19 4.30 28.83
CA TYR A 219 20.52 5.72 28.75
C TYR A 219 20.49 6.28 27.32
N ILE A 220 20.73 5.43 26.31
CA ILE A 220 20.61 5.77 24.89
C ILE A 220 19.15 5.77 24.46
N LYS A 221 18.36 4.78 24.89
CA LYS A 221 16.93 4.68 24.58
C LYS A 221 16.13 5.88 25.10
N SER A 222 16.52 6.46 26.23
CA SER A 222 15.89 7.66 26.78
C SER A 222 16.40 8.97 26.16
N ASN A 223 17.36 8.95 25.24
CA ASN A 223 17.88 10.16 24.63
C ASN A 223 16.89 10.71 23.58
N PRO A 224 16.47 11.99 23.66
CA PRO A 224 15.46 12.55 22.76
C PRO A 224 15.81 12.45 21.27
N SER A 225 17.08 12.61 20.88
CA SER A 225 17.50 12.51 19.47
C SER A 225 17.35 11.08 18.93
N VAL A 226 17.57 10.06 19.77
CA VAL A 226 17.39 8.65 19.39
C VAL A 226 15.89 8.31 19.36
N ILE A 227 15.13 8.80 20.34
CA ILE A 227 13.67 8.64 20.40
C ILE A 227 13.02 9.14 19.12
N ILE A 228 13.36 10.35 18.65
CA ILE A 228 12.79 10.92 17.41
C ILE A 228 13.00 9.99 16.20
N LYS A 229 14.18 9.37 16.06
CA LYS A 229 14.45 8.41 14.99
C LYS A 229 13.64 7.12 15.16
N ALA A 230 13.59 6.57 16.37
CA ALA A 230 12.82 5.37 16.67
C ALA A 230 11.32 5.56 16.42
N VAL A 231 10.78 6.72 16.81
CA VAL A 231 9.38 7.12 16.54
C VAL A 231 9.08 7.06 15.05
N ARG A 232 10.00 7.52 14.21
CA ARG A 232 9.85 7.49 12.75
C ARG A 232 9.69 6.06 12.22
N LEU A 233 10.55 5.14 12.67
CA LEU A 233 10.44 3.71 12.34
C LEU A 233 9.08 3.12 12.77
N TYR A 234 8.62 3.42 14.00
CA TYR A 234 7.31 2.97 14.47
C TYR A 234 6.16 3.55 13.64
N MET A 235 6.25 4.84 13.27
CA MET A 235 5.27 5.45 12.37
C MET A 235 5.25 4.74 11.02
N ASP A 236 6.39 4.40 10.44
CA ASP A 236 6.47 3.75 9.12
C ASP A 236 5.93 2.32 9.12
N MET A 237 5.93 1.66 10.28
CA MET A 237 5.23 0.39 10.52
C MET A 237 3.76 0.56 10.92
N ASN A 238 3.20 1.77 10.81
CA ASN A 238 1.84 2.14 11.25
C ASN A 238 1.57 1.91 12.75
N ASN A 239 2.61 1.74 13.57
CA ASN A 239 2.49 1.57 15.01
C ASN A 239 2.46 2.94 15.71
N ASN A 240 1.34 3.65 15.51
CA ASN A 240 1.15 5.02 16.00
C ASN A 240 1.06 5.12 17.53
N LYS A 241 0.69 4.03 18.22
CA LYS A 241 0.55 4.03 19.67
C LYS A 241 1.94 4.06 20.33
N GLU A 242 2.80 3.12 19.97
CA GLU A 242 4.17 3.05 20.48
C GLU A 242 4.98 4.29 20.07
N ALA A 243 4.76 4.81 18.85
CA ALA A 243 5.32 6.09 18.43
C ALA A 243 4.92 7.25 19.36
N MET A 244 3.64 7.34 19.74
CA MET A 244 3.14 8.37 20.66
C MET A 244 3.69 8.18 22.09
N ASP A 245 3.72 6.94 22.59
CA ASP A 245 4.24 6.62 23.92
C ASP A 245 5.73 7.01 24.06
N LEU A 246 6.51 6.82 22.99
CA LEU A 246 7.90 7.29 22.93
C LEU A 246 8.02 8.81 22.89
N LEU A 247 7.22 9.50 22.08
CA LEU A 247 7.23 10.97 22.02
C LEU A 247 6.90 11.61 23.38
N ASN A 248 5.99 11.01 24.14
CA ASN A 248 5.61 11.47 25.47
C ASN A 248 6.76 11.44 26.50
N GLN A 249 7.82 10.66 26.24
CA GLN A 249 9.02 10.65 27.09
C GLN A 249 9.88 11.91 26.90
N ILE A 250 9.76 12.60 25.77
CA ILE A 250 10.45 13.87 25.52
C ILE A 250 9.66 14.99 26.21
N THR A 251 10.17 15.51 27.33
CA THR A 251 9.48 16.55 28.11
C THR A 251 9.83 17.96 27.66
N GLU A 252 9.00 18.95 28.00
CA GLU A 252 9.24 20.38 27.70
C GLU A 252 10.50 20.95 28.36
N ILE A 253 11.08 20.24 29.33
CA ILE A 253 12.35 20.60 29.99
C ILE A 253 13.55 20.30 29.06
N THR A 254 13.33 19.60 27.94
CA THR A 254 14.39 19.34 26.94
C THR A 254 14.92 20.68 26.41
N PRO A 255 16.22 21.02 26.62
CA PRO A 255 16.74 22.34 26.28
C PRO A 255 16.79 22.65 24.78
N ASP A 256 16.67 21.62 23.93
CA ASP A 256 16.81 21.73 22.49
C ASP A 256 15.46 22.03 21.82
N SER A 257 15.25 23.30 21.46
CA SER A 257 14.09 23.76 20.69
C SER A 257 13.91 22.98 19.38
N SER A 258 14.98 22.55 18.70
CA SER A 258 14.87 21.77 17.47
C SER A 258 14.21 20.40 17.73
N LEU A 259 14.58 19.73 18.83
CA LEU A 259 13.99 18.45 19.20
C LEU A 259 12.53 18.59 19.64
N LEU A 260 12.21 19.65 20.38
CA LEU A 260 10.82 19.97 20.74
C LEU A 260 9.95 20.28 19.52
N TYR A 261 10.50 21.00 18.55
CA TYR A 261 9.84 21.22 17.25
C TYR A 261 9.51 19.89 16.56
N LYS A 262 10.52 19.03 16.39
CA LYS A 262 10.37 17.71 15.75
C LYS A 262 9.34 16.85 16.48
N LYS A 263 9.39 16.82 17.82
CA LYS A 263 8.44 16.10 18.66
C LYS A 263 7.00 16.51 18.32
N TYR A 264 6.69 17.80 18.43
CA TYR A 264 5.32 18.29 18.23
C TYR A 264 4.84 18.15 16.79
N VAL A 265 5.72 18.28 15.81
CA VAL A 265 5.39 17.98 14.41
C VAL A 265 5.04 16.49 14.23
N LEU A 266 5.83 15.57 14.80
CA LEU A 266 5.56 14.13 14.73
C LEU A 266 4.26 13.75 15.46
N GLU A 267 3.99 14.33 16.64
CA GLU A 267 2.70 14.18 17.33
C GLU A 267 1.54 14.61 16.44
N GLY A 268 1.67 15.77 15.80
CA GLY A 268 0.66 16.29 14.86
C GLY A 268 0.43 15.35 13.68
N MET A 269 1.49 14.77 13.12
CA MET A 269 1.40 13.79 12.04
C MET A 269 0.74 12.48 12.49
N ILE A 270 1.03 11.99 13.71
CA ILE A 270 0.36 10.82 14.28
C ILE A 270 -1.14 11.10 14.45
N HIS A 271 -1.51 12.27 14.97
CA HIS A 271 -2.91 12.67 15.11
C HIS A 271 -3.65 12.75 13.76
N ILE A 272 -2.98 13.21 12.69
CA ILE A 272 -3.56 13.16 11.33
C ILE A 272 -3.82 11.70 10.91
N ARG A 273 -2.87 10.80 11.14
CA ARG A 273 -3.02 9.37 10.82
C ARG A 273 -4.17 8.70 11.60
N THR A 274 -4.47 9.18 12.81
CA THR A 274 -5.58 8.70 13.63
C THR A 274 -6.90 9.49 13.44
N ASN A 275 -6.98 10.39 12.45
CA ASN A 275 -8.13 11.28 12.19
C ASN A 275 -8.48 12.26 13.34
N ALA A 276 -7.53 12.54 14.23
CA ALA A 276 -7.66 13.46 15.36
C ALA A 276 -7.22 14.88 14.95
N TYR A 277 -7.97 15.54 14.05
CA TYR A 277 -7.54 16.79 13.41
C TYR A 277 -7.44 17.98 14.36
N ASN A 278 -8.25 18.01 15.43
CA ASN A 278 -8.20 19.09 16.43
C ASN A 278 -6.94 18.99 17.28
N GLU A 279 -6.58 17.77 17.66
CA GLU A 279 -5.37 17.42 18.40
C GLU A 279 -4.15 17.69 17.52
N ALA A 280 -4.19 17.28 16.24
CA ALA A 280 -3.15 17.62 15.28
C ALA A 280 -2.92 19.13 15.21
N LYS A 281 -4.00 19.92 15.09
CA LYS A 281 -3.90 21.38 15.12
C LYS A 281 -3.25 21.89 16.40
N SER A 282 -3.59 21.33 17.56
CA SER A 282 -2.96 21.71 18.83
C SER A 282 -1.45 21.43 18.83
N SER A 283 -1.02 20.25 18.37
CA SER A 283 0.40 19.89 18.29
C SER A 283 1.17 20.82 17.35
N PHE A 284 0.63 21.16 16.17
CA PHE A 284 1.28 22.10 15.26
C PHE A 284 1.29 23.56 15.77
N ILE A 285 0.32 23.96 16.61
CA ILE A 285 0.39 25.24 17.33
C ILE A 285 1.53 25.22 18.36
N LYS A 286 1.71 24.11 19.08
CA LYS A 286 2.84 23.95 20.01
C LYS A 286 4.18 23.96 19.29
N SER A 287 4.30 23.24 18.17
CA SER A 287 5.54 23.22 17.39
C SER A 287 5.96 24.61 16.93
N ALA A 288 5.00 25.51 16.65
CA ALA A 288 5.27 26.88 16.24
C ALA A 288 6.13 27.69 17.24
N GLN A 289 6.11 27.32 18.53
CA GLN A 289 6.87 28.00 19.58
C GLN A 289 8.38 27.70 19.53
N TYR A 290 8.77 26.66 18.78
CA TYR A 290 10.13 26.11 18.78
C TYR A 290 10.83 26.21 17.42
N THR A 291 10.34 27.09 16.53
CA THR A 291 10.99 27.35 15.23
C THR A 291 11.20 28.83 15.00
N ASP A 292 12.37 29.19 14.51
CA ASP A 292 12.74 30.57 14.17
C ASP A 292 12.24 30.99 12.78
N THR A 293 11.59 30.07 12.03
CA THR A 293 11.10 30.32 10.67
C THR A 293 9.59 30.52 10.67
N PRO A 294 9.07 31.77 10.68
CA PRO A 294 7.64 32.03 10.90
C PRO A 294 6.73 31.52 9.76
N SER A 295 7.28 31.32 8.56
CA SER A 295 6.52 30.82 7.41
C SER A 295 6.08 29.36 7.58
N ILE A 296 6.87 28.51 8.22
CA ILE A 296 6.57 27.07 8.34
C ILE A 296 5.31 26.84 9.21
N PRO A 297 5.19 27.42 10.43
CA PRO A 297 3.96 27.29 11.21
C PRO A 297 2.72 27.84 10.51
N ALA A 298 2.83 28.98 9.83
CA ALA A 298 1.71 29.55 9.10
C ALA A 298 1.21 28.61 7.99
N THR A 299 2.14 28.06 7.20
CA THR A 299 1.82 27.06 6.18
C THR A 299 1.24 25.77 6.78
N ASN A 300 1.79 25.28 7.89
CA ASN A 300 1.28 24.09 8.58
C ASN A 300 -0.18 24.29 9.02
N LEU A 301 -0.49 25.42 9.65
CA LEU A 301 -1.85 25.72 10.11
C LEU A 301 -2.83 25.89 8.94
N GLU A 302 -2.38 26.46 7.82
CA GLU A 302 -3.18 26.53 6.59
C GLU A 302 -3.50 25.12 6.06
N ILE A 303 -2.50 24.24 5.99
CA ILE A 303 -2.71 22.86 5.52
C ILE A 303 -3.64 22.08 6.45
N ILE A 304 -3.51 22.24 7.77
CA ILE A 304 -4.40 21.58 8.75
C ILE A 304 -5.83 22.10 8.66
N LYS A 305 -6.00 23.41 8.42
CA LYS A 305 -7.31 23.98 8.14
C LYS A 305 -7.89 23.38 6.86
N GLN A 306 -7.11 23.32 5.78
CA GLN A 306 -7.52 22.68 4.53
C GLN A 306 -7.93 21.22 4.76
N LEU A 307 -7.16 20.46 5.56
CA LEU A 307 -7.46 19.08 5.97
C LEU A 307 -8.79 18.96 6.72
N SER A 308 -9.03 19.84 7.68
CA SER A 308 -10.26 19.86 8.48
C SER A 308 -11.50 20.21 7.65
N ASP A 309 -11.32 21.03 6.60
CA ASP A 309 -12.38 21.48 5.70
C ASP A 309 -12.64 20.50 4.53
N ILE A 310 -11.87 19.40 4.41
CA ILE A 310 -12.05 18.42 3.33
C ILE A 310 -13.43 17.77 3.45
N LYS A 311 -14.27 18.02 2.44
CA LYS A 311 -15.57 17.35 2.30
C LYS A 311 -15.36 15.92 1.78
N MET A 312 -15.29 14.98 2.71
CA MET A 312 -15.16 13.56 2.42
C MET A 312 -16.35 13.02 1.59
N LYS A 313 -16.02 12.19 0.60
CA LYS A 313 -17.00 11.47 -0.23
C LYS A 313 -17.61 10.34 0.58
N LYS A 314 -18.93 10.20 0.50
CA LYS A 314 -19.68 9.15 1.22
C LYS A 314 -19.78 7.89 0.35
N PRO A 315 -19.29 6.72 0.81
CA PRO A 315 -19.42 5.46 0.08
C PRO A 315 -20.87 5.10 -0.28
N ALA A 316 -21.82 5.39 0.60
CA ALA A 316 -23.24 5.13 0.36
C ALA A 316 -23.81 5.95 -0.82
N VAL A 317 -23.41 7.22 -0.94
CA VAL A 317 -23.82 8.08 -2.06
C VAL A 317 -23.22 7.57 -3.37
N ALA A 318 -21.94 7.18 -3.36
CA ALA A 318 -21.30 6.62 -4.54
C ALA A 318 -21.99 5.33 -5.01
N ARG A 319 -22.35 4.42 -4.09
CA ARG A 319 -23.13 3.20 -4.38
C ARG A 319 -24.49 3.51 -4.97
N PHE A 320 -25.23 4.45 -4.36
CA PHE A 320 -26.56 4.85 -4.83
C PHE A 320 -26.50 5.43 -6.24
N LEU A 321 -25.55 6.33 -6.51
CA LEU A 321 -25.38 6.89 -7.85
C LEU A 321 -25.03 5.81 -8.88
N SER A 322 -24.25 4.79 -8.50
CA SER A 322 -23.87 3.68 -9.36
C SER A 322 -25.02 2.74 -9.79
N ILE A 323 -26.26 2.96 -9.34
CA ILE A 323 -27.43 2.34 -9.99
C ILE A 323 -27.40 2.62 -11.50
N ILE A 324 -26.96 3.82 -11.88
CA ILE A 324 -26.54 4.15 -13.24
C ILE A 324 -25.05 3.79 -13.36
N PRO A 325 -24.67 2.79 -14.17
CA PRO A 325 -23.27 2.38 -14.33
C PRO A 325 -22.34 3.57 -14.58
N GLY A 326 -21.30 3.69 -13.77
CA GLY A 326 -20.29 4.75 -13.88
C GLY A 326 -20.58 6.03 -13.10
N ALA A 327 -21.83 6.34 -12.74
CA ALA A 327 -22.15 7.61 -12.09
C ALA A 327 -21.54 7.76 -10.68
N GLY A 328 -21.42 6.67 -9.92
CA GLY A 328 -20.69 6.68 -8.65
C GLY A 328 -19.20 7.01 -8.81
N TYR A 329 -18.56 6.52 -9.89
CA TYR A 329 -17.17 6.83 -10.19
C TYR A 329 -16.95 8.30 -10.61
N ILE A 330 -17.93 8.90 -11.30
CA ILE A 330 -17.93 10.35 -11.59
C ILE A 330 -17.93 11.16 -10.28
N TYR A 331 -18.79 10.77 -9.32
CA TYR A 331 -18.86 11.40 -8.01
C TYR A 331 -17.52 11.33 -7.25
N THR A 332 -16.78 10.22 -7.41
CA THR A 332 -15.46 9.99 -6.80
C THR A 332 -14.28 10.44 -7.66
N LYS A 333 -14.53 11.20 -8.74
CA LYS A 333 -13.48 11.77 -9.63
C LYS A 333 -12.56 10.69 -10.24
N GLN A 334 -13.16 9.61 -10.70
CA GLN A 334 -12.51 8.48 -11.38
C GLN A 334 -13.15 8.25 -12.77
N PRO A 335 -12.90 9.14 -13.75
CA PRO A 335 -13.60 9.13 -15.03
C PRO A 335 -13.28 7.88 -15.87
N GLN A 336 -12.09 7.32 -15.76
CA GLN A 336 -11.70 6.12 -16.51
C GLN A 336 -12.50 4.89 -16.05
N ASN A 337 -12.66 4.73 -14.73
CA ASN A 337 -13.55 3.70 -14.15
C ASN A 337 -15.01 3.93 -14.53
N ALA A 338 -15.46 5.19 -14.61
CA ALA A 338 -16.82 5.53 -15.02
C ALA A 338 -17.13 5.07 -16.45
N VAL A 339 -16.24 5.37 -17.39
CA VAL A 339 -16.39 4.98 -18.81
C VAL A 339 -16.36 3.46 -18.96
N THR A 340 -15.39 2.79 -18.33
CA THR A 340 -15.28 1.32 -18.39
C THR A 340 -16.51 0.64 -17.83
N SER A 341 -17.01 1.11 -16.68
CA SER A 341 -18.23 0.59 -16.08
C SER A 341 -19.44 0.73 -17.00
N LEU A 342 -19.63 1.90 -17.62
CA LEU A 342 -20.74 2.15 -18.53
C LEU A 342 -20.67 1.21 -19.76
N ILE A 343 -19.51 1.11 -20.39
CA ILE A 343 -19.30 0.28 -21.59
C ILE A 343 -19.58 -1.19 -21.27
N ILE A 344 -18.93 -1.75 -20.25
CA ILE A 344 -19.03 -3.18 -19.95
C ILE A 344 -20.46 -3.56 -19.53
N ASN A 345 -21.09 -2.76 -18.67
CA ASN A 345 -22.48 -3.02 -18.27
C ASN A 345 -23.45 -2.90 -19.45
N SER A 346 -23.27 -1.91 -20.33
CA SER A 346 -24.12 -1.74 -21.52
C SER A 346 -23.98 -2.90 -22.50
N LEU A 347 -22.74 -3.33 -22.78
CA LEU A 347 -22.46 -4.45 -23.69
C LEU A 347 -23.01 -5.77 -23.15
N LEU A 348 -22.81 -6.07 -21.87
CA LEU A 348 -23.31 -7.30 -21.26
C LEU A 348 -24.84 -7.32 -21.16
N ALA A 349 -25.46 -6.20 -20.81
CA ALA A 349 -26.91 -6.07 -20.81
C ALA A 349 -27.49 -6.26 -22.22
N TYR A 350 -26.87 -5.63 -23.23
CA TYR A 350 -27.27 -5.78 -24.63
C TYR A 350 -27.11 -7.23 -25.11
N ALA A 351 -25.97 -7.87 -24.84
CA ALA A 351 -25.71 -9.26 -25.21
C ALA A 351 -26.70 -10.23 -24.54
N THR A 352 -27.05 -9.97 -23.27
CA THR A 352 -28.08 -10.74 -22.56
C THR A 352 -29.43 -10.57 -23.24
N TYR A 353 -29.85 -9.33 -23.51
CA TYR A 353 -31.13 -9.01 -24.15
C TYR A 353 -31.25 -9.63 -25.55
N THR A 354 -30.23 -9.51 -26.40
CA THR A 354 -30.26 -10.08 -27.74
C THR A 354 -30.28 -11.61 -27.71
N SER A 355 -29.55 -12.23 -26.78
CA SER A 355 -29.57 -13.69 -26.61
C SER A 355 -30.95 -14.21 -26.20
N ILE A 356 -31.66 -13.49 -25.32
CA ILE A 356 -33.05 -13.81 -24.95
C ILE A 356 -33.97 -13.66 -26.17
N LYS A 357 -33.86 -12.54 -26.90
CA LYS A 357 -34.68 -12.26 -28.09
C LYS A 357 -34.47 -13.28 -29.20
N SER A 358 -33.26 -13.81 -29.33
CA SER A 358 -32.90 -14.87 -30.29
C SER A 358 -33.16 -16.28 -29.76
N GLU A 359 -33.85 -16.45 -28.64
CA GLU A 359 -34.17 -17.73 -27.99
C GLU A 359 -32.93 -18.60 -27.64
N ASN A 360 -31.75 -17.99 -27.60
CA ASN A 360 -30.51 -18.65 -27.20
C ASN A 360 -30.35 -18.59 -25.68
N TYR A 361 -31.16 -19.37 -24.97
CA TYR A 361 -31.25 -19.33 -23.51
C TYR A 361 -29.94 -19.74 -22.80
N GLY A 362 -29.11 -20.58 -23.42
CA GLY A 362 -27.81 -20.96 -22.87
C GLY A 362 -26.86 -19.77 -22.79
N VAL A 363 -26.70 -19.04 -23.90
CA VAL A 363 -25.88 -17.81 -23.93
C VAL A 363 -26.53 -16.71 -23.10
N ALA A 364 -27.85 -16.60 -23.09
CA ALA A 364 -28.57 -15.64 -22.26
C ALA A 364 -28.29 -15.85 -20.76
N GLY A 365 -28.31 -17.10 -20.29
CA GLY A 365 -27.98 -17.43 -18.90
C GLY A 365 -26.56 -17.02 -18.53
N LEU A 366 -25.59 -17.38 -19.37
CA LEU A 366 -24.18 -17.03 -19.15
C LEU A 366 -23.95 -15.51 -19.14
N MET A 367 -24.45 -14.80 -20.16
CA MET A 367 -24.33 -13.35 -20.25
C MET A 367 -25.08 -12.66 -19.12
N GLY A 368 -26.23 -13.20 -18.69
CA GLY A 368 -26.99 -12.69 -17.55
C GLY A 368 -26.20 -12.75 -16.24
N VAL A 369 -25.52 -13.87 -15.97
CA VAL A 369 -24.67 -14.00 -14.78
C VAL A 369 -23.52 -12.98 -14.81
N PHE A 370 -22.84 -12.82 -15.95
CA PHE A 370 -21.79 -11.81 -16.08
C PHE A 370 -22.35 -10.39 -15.96
N SER A 371 -23.47 -10.09 -16.62
CA SER A 371 -24.14 -8.79 -16.57
C SER A 371 -24.44 -8.40 -15.12
N LEU A 372 -25.06 -9.29 -14.34
CA LEU A 372 -25.32 -9.06 -12.91
C LEU A 372 -24.02 -8.87 -12.10
N SER A 373 -23.01 -9.69 -12.37
CA SER A 373 -21.72 -9.62 -11.66
C SER A 373 -21.03 -8.28 -11.87
N PHE A 374 -20.96 -7.78 -13.11
CA PHE A 374 -20.39 -6.47 -13.44
C PHE A 374 -21.26 -5.31 -12.95
N TYR A 375 -22.57 -5.48 -12.91
CA TYR A 375 -23.49 -4.48 -12.36
C TYR A 375 -23.27 -4.28 -10.86
N PHE A 376 -23.28 -5.37 -10.09
CA PHE A 376 -22.99 -5.32 -8.66
C PHE A 376 -21.54 -4.91 -8.38
N GLY A 377 -20.59 -5.37 -9.20
CA GLY A 377 -19.19 -4.96 -9.14
C GLY A 377 -19.03 -3.44 -9.27
N ASN A 378 -19.70 -2.82 -10.24
CA ASN A 378 -19.72 -1.36 -10.38
C ASN A 378 -20.25 -0.62 -9.13
N ILE A 379 -21.28 -1.16 -8.47
CA ILE A 379 -21.85 -0.54 -7.26
C ILE A 379 -20.87 -0.66 -6.09
N ILE A 380 -20.35 -1.87 -5.84
CA ILE A 380 -19.37 -2.12 -4.76
C ILE A 380 -18.12 -1.27 -4.99
N GLY A 381 -17.61 -1.29 -6.21
CA GLY A 381 -16.44 -0.55 -6.66
C GLY A 381 -16.53 0.95 -6.46
N ALA A 382 -17.67 1.56 -6.80
CA ALA A 382 -17.90 2.98 -6.54
C ALA A 382 -17.93 3.32 -5.04
N GLY A 383 -18.44 2.42 -4.21
CA GLY A 383 -18.33 2.58 -2.76
C GLY A 383 -16.86 2.60 -2.29
N ASN A 384 -16.04 1.71 -2.84
CA ASN A 384 -14.62 1.60 -2.52
C ASN A 384 -13.81 2.78 -3.08
N SER A 385 -14.15 3.29 -4.27
CA SER A 385 -13.50 4.47 -4.85
C SER A 385 -13.70 5.73 -4.01
N ALA A 386 -14.81 5.86 -3.29
CA ALA A 386 -15.03 6.96 -2.37
C ALA A 386 -14.04 6.93 -1.21
N LYS A 387 -13.74 5.74 -0.66
CA LYS A 387 -12.72 5.57 0.39
C LYS A 387 -11.33 5.92 -0.13
N LYS A 388 -10.96 5.42 -1.31
CA LYS A 388 -9.67 5.72 -1.95
C LYS A 388 -9.50 7.20 -2.26
N TYR A 389 -10.55 7.86 -2.76
CA TYR A 389 -10.55 9.31 -2.96
C TYR A 389 -10.24 10.05 -1.66
N ASN A 390 -10.94 9.70 -0.57
CA ASN A 390 -10.76 10.34 0.72
C ASN A 390 -9.34 10.13 1.28
N GLN A 391 -8.83 8.90 1.20
CA GLN A 391 -7.46 8.57 1.62
C GLN A 391 -6.43 9.35 0.81
N TYR A 392 -6.60 9.45 -0.51
CA TYR A 392 -5.73 10.22 -1.38
C TYR A 392 -5.71 11.72 -1.00
N GLN A 393 -6.86 12.31 -0.69
CA GLN A 393 -6.93 13.71 -0.25
C GLN A 393 -6.16 13.94 1.06
N ILE A 394 -6.31 13.06 2.05
CA ILE A 394 -5.55 13.13 3.30
C ILE A 394 -4.05 12.96 3.03
N LYS A 395 -3.67 11.91 2.29
CA LYS A 395 -2.27 11.58 1.96
C LYS A 395 -1.57 12.75 1.26
N GLN A 396 -2.25 13.43 0.34
CA GLN A 396 -1.71 14.59 -0.35
C GLN A 396 -1.34 15.72 0.63
N GLN A 397 -2.21 16.04 1.59
CA GLN A 397 -1.94 17.09 2.56
C GLN A 397 -0.89 16.67 3.60
N ALA A 398 -0.93 15.41 4.04
CA ALA A 398 0.10 14.85 4.92
C ALA A 398 1.49 14.91 4.26
N ASN A 399 1.60 14.57 2.98
CA ASN A 399 2.86 14.67 2.23
C ASN A 399 3.34 16.12 2.10
N ARG A 400 2.43 17.10 1.94
CA ARG A 400 2.79 18.52 1.97
C ARG A 400 3.36 18.92 3.32
N LEU A 401 2.74 18.49 4.43
CA LEU A 401 3.28 18.72 5.78
C LEU A 401 4.66 18.08 5.94
N MET A 402 4.84 16.83 5.51
CA MET A 402 6.14 16.16 5.55
C MET A 402 7.22 16.95 4.80
N TYR A 403 6.90 17.44 3.61
CA TYR A 403 7.80 18.24 2.79
C TYR A 403 8.19 19.58 3.45
N TYR A 404 7.21 20.39 3.88
CA TYR A 404 7.50 21.71 4.47
C TYR A 404 8.24 21.62 5.81
N ASN A 405 7.97 20.58 6.59
CA ASN A 405 8.64 20.36 7.86
C ASN A 405 9.95 19.58 7.71
N GLN A 406 10.31 19.14 6.50
CA GLN A 406 11.48 18.29 6.24
C GLN A 406 11.53 17.05 7.14
N ILE A 407 10.38 16.40 7.36
CA ILE A 407 10.22 15.28 8.32
C ILE A 407 11.15 14.11 7.98
N ASN A 408 11.46 13.90 6.70
CA ASN A 408 12.37 12.85 6.26
C ASN A 408 13.80 13.04 6.85
N ASN A 409 14.16 14.26 7.21
CA ASN A 409 15.43 14.60 7.87
C ASN A 409 15.34 14.58 9.40
N PHE A 410 14.16 14.33 9.99
CA PHE A 410 13.97 14.36 11.44
C PHE A 410 14.78 13.31 12.14
#